data_AF-A0A8C5HSY9-F1
#
_entry.id   AF-A0A8C5HSY9-F1
#
_cell.length_a   1.000
_cell.length_b   1.000
_cell.length_c   1.000
_cell.angle_alpha   90.00
_cell.angle_beta   90.00
_cell.angle_gamma   90.00
#
_symmetry.space_group_name_H-M   'P 1'
#
loop_
_entity.id
_entity.type
_entity.pdbx_description
1 polymer ?
#
loop_
_entity_poly.entity_id
_entity_poly.type
_entity_poly.pdbx_seq_one_letter_code
_entity_poly.pdbx_strand_id
1 'polypeptide(L)'
;MRVLVLFAVALLSLSPAEVRGAEKKLQIGIKKRVDNCSIRSRKGDVLNMHYTGKLEDGTEFDSSIPRDRPFTFTLGTGQVIKGWDQGLLGMCEGEKRKLVIPSELEEDMVRRTIFITYV
;
A
#
# COMPACT_ATOMS: atom_id res chain seq x y z
N MET A 1 -6.71 -53.61 -47.49
CA MET A 1 -5.70 -53.89 -46.45
C MET A 1 -5.00 -52.58 -46.09
N ARG A 2 -5.19 -52.09 -44.86
CA ARG A 2 -4.46 -51.01 -44.15
C ARG A 2 -4.58 -49.59 -44.74
N VAL A 3 -5.38 -48.67 -44.18
CA VAL A 3 -5.30 -47.99 -42.86
C VAL A 3 -4.02 -47.16 -42.70
N LEU A 4 -4.11 -45.83 -42.82
CA LEU A 4 -3.93 -44.90 -41.69
C LEU A 4 -4.07 -43.44 -42.14
N VAL A 5 -5.15 -42.82 -41.67
CA VAL A 5 -5.31 -41.37 -41.52
C VAL A 5 -4.45 -40.95 -40.33
N LEU A 6 -3.54 -40.00 -40.51
CA LEU A 6 -3.00 -39.21 -39.40
C LEU A 6 -3.17 -37.72 -39.76
N PHE A 7 -4.40 -37.25 -39.63
CA PHE A 7 -4.66 -35.84 -39.39
C PHE A 7 -3.98 -35.48 -38.07
N ALA A 8 -2.89 -34.73 -38.14
CA ALA A 8 -2.33 -34.07 -36.98
C ALA A 8 -3.35 -33.01 -36.52
N VAL A 9 -4.27 -33.41 -35.64
CA VAL A 9 -5.07 -32.48 -34.86
C VAL A 9 -4.08 -31.80 -33.92
N ALA A 10 -3.56 -30.66 -34.35
CA ALA A 10 -2.91 -29.73 -33.45
C ALA A 10 -3.98 -29.31 -32.43
N LEU A 11 -3.98 -29.97 -31.27
CA LEU A 11 -4.64 -29.45 -30.08
C LEU A 11 -4.00 -28.08 -29.83
N LEU A 12 -4.67 -27.01 -30.28
CA LEU A 12 -4.48 -25.69 -29.69
C LEU A 12 -4.80 -25.86 -28.21
N SER A 13 -3.76 -25.97 -27.40
CA SER A 13 -3.86 -25.75 -25.97
C SER A 13 -4.35 -24.32 -25.79
N LEU A 14 -5.67 -24.15 -25.65
CA LEU A 14 -6.26 -22.94 -25.13
C LEU A 14 -5.87 -22.90 -23.65
N SER A 15 -4.66 -22.43 -23.36
CA SER A 15 -4.34 -22.00 -22.00
C SER A 15 -5.37 -20.92 -21.67
N PRO A 16 -6.19 -21.06 -20.61
CA PRO A 16 -6.81 -19.90 -20.04
C PRO A 16 -5.64 -19.02 -19.61
N ALA A 17 -5.41 -17.92 -20.32
CA ALA A 17 -4.51 -16.89 -19.85
C ALA A 17 -4.99 -16.55 -18.44
N GLU A 18 -4.20 -16.93 -17.45
CA GLU A 18 -4.38 -16.56 -16.06
C GLU A 18 -4.73 -15.08 -16.07
N VAL A 19 -5.93 -14.72 -15.58
CA VAL A 19 -6.19 -13.36 -15.13
C VAL A 19 -5.31 -13.20 -13.90
N ARG A 20 -4.02 -12.97 -14.11
CA ARG A 20 -3.09 -12.49 -13.11
C ARG A 20 -3.65 -11.15 -12.70
N GLY A 21 -4.38 -11.15 -11.59
CA GLY A 21 -4.80 -9.94 -10.92
C GLY A 21 -3.56 -9.05 -10.84
N ALA A 22 -3.64 -7.87 -11.47
CA ALA A 22 -2.54 -6.94 -11.52
C ALA A 22 -1.98 -6.78 -10.09
N GLU A 23 -0.69 -7.06 -9.89
CA GLU A 23 0.00 -6.79 -8.63
C GLU A 23 -0.24 -5.32 -8.29
N LYS A 24 -1.15 -5.05 -7.36
CA LYS A 24 -1.38 -3.69 -6.89
C LYS A 24 -0.34 -3.43 -5.82
N LYS A 25 0.72 -2.72 -6.21
CA LYS A 25 1.82 -2.32 -5.31
C LYS A 25 1.40 -1.12 -4.46
N LEU A 26 2.03 -0.96 -3.30
CA LEU A 26 1.90 0.24 -2.48
C LEU A 26 2.27 1.48 -3.29
N GLN A 27 1.39 2.49 -3.30
CA GLN A 27 1.67 3.76 -3.96
C GLN A 27 1.88 4.85 -2.92
N ILE A 28 3.02 5.54 -3.02
CA ILE A 28 3.41 6.61 -2.08
C ILE A 28 3.43 7.93 -2.85
N GLY A 29 2.51 8.83 -2.54
CA GLY A 29 2.46 10.17 -3.09
C GLY A 29 2.83 11.21 -2.05
N ILE A 30 3.90 11.97 -2.26
CA ILE A 30 4.27 13.07 -1.34
C ILE A 30 3.40 14.30 -1.64
N LYS A 31 2.66 14.76 -0.64
CA LYS A 31 1.72 15.90 -0.72
C LYS A 31 2.31 17.21 -0.22
N LYS A 32 3.25 17.15 0.71
CA LYS A 32 4.04 18.30 1.17
C LYS A 32 5.44 17.79 1.45
N ARG A 33 6.45 18.39 0.81
CA ARG A 33 7.86 18.16 1.11
C ARG A 33 8.32 19.14 2.18
N VAL A 34 9.39 18.78 2.87
CA VAL A 34 10.11 19.65 3.79
C VAL A 34 11.51 19.87 3.24
N ASP A 35 11.85 21.13 3.04
CA ASP A 35 13.19 21.52 2.61
C ASP A 35 14.16 21.36 3.77
N ASN A 36 15.43 21.03 3.48
CA ASN A 36 16.49 20.87 4.49
C ASN A 36 16.18 19.83 5.57
N CYS A 37 15.71 18.65 5.16
CA CYS A 37 15.51 17.51 6.04
C CYS A 37 16.82 16.82 6.41
N SER A 38 17.33 17.10 7.61
CA SER A 38 18.56 16.51 8.17
C SER A 38 18.34 15.11 8.73
N ILE A 39 17.15 14.84 9.29
CA ILE A 39 16.77 13.55 9.88
C ILE A 39 15.61 12.96 9.10
N ARG A 40 15.78 11.73 8.65
CA ARG A 40 14.74 10.95 7.97
C ARG A 40 14.37 9.75 8.81
N SER A 41 13.08 9.42 8.85
CA SER A 41 12.56 8.25 9.54
C SER A 41 13.22 6.96 9.01
N ARG A 42 13.55 6.07 9.94
CA ARG A 42 14.17 4.77 9.71
C ARG A 42 13.50 3.72 10.57
N LYS A 43 13.71 2.44 10.21
CA LYS A 43 13.21 1.31 11.00
C LYS A 43 13.71 1.41 12.44
N GLY A 44 12.80 1.27 13.39
CA GLY A 44 13.06 1.39 14.83
C GLY A 44 12.78 2.78 15.41
N ASP A 45 12.58 3.81 14.58
CA ASP A 45 12.23 5.14 15.07
C ASP A 45 10.80 5.14 15.63
N VAL A 46 10.57 5.91 16.69
CA VAL A 46 9.24 6.20 17.21
C VAL A 46 8.70 7.42 16.49
N LEU A 47 7.56 7.27 15.83
CA LEU A 47 6.95 8.31 15.00
C LEU A 47 5.59 8.75 15.57
N ASN A 48 5.29 10.04 15.48
CA ASN A 48 3.98 10.61 15.82
C ASN A 48 3.28 11.10 14.54
N MET A 49 2.16 10.48 14.18
CA MET A 49 1.46 10.79 12.93
C MET A 49 0.07 11.34 13.17
N HIS A 50 -0.27 12.39 12.45
CA HIS A 50 -1.67 12.63 12.12
C HIS A 50 -2.05 11.90 10.84
N TYR A 51 -3.21 11.26 10.81
CA TYR A 51 -3.75 10.58 9.65
C TYR A 51 -5.26 10.78 9.46
N THR A 52 -5.69 10.55 8.23
CA THR A 52 -7.09 10.33 7.81
C THR A 52 -7.13 9.17 6.83
N GLY A 53 -7.87 8.12 7.18
CA GLY A 53 -8.04 6.92 6.39
C GLY A 53 -9.40 6.91 5.67
N LYS A 54 -9.38 6.54 4.38
CA LYS A 54 -10.57 6.46 3.53
C LYS A 54 -10.64 5.14 2.78
N LEU A 55 -11.86 4.64 2.58
CA LEU A 55 -12.19 3.50 1.73
C LEU A 55 -12.11 3.90 0.24
N GLU A 56 -12.22 2.92 -0.67
CA GLU A 56 -12.16 3.17 -2.13
C GLU A 56 -13.28 4.11 -2.63
N ASP A 57 -14.44 4.10 -1.97
CA ASP A 57 -15.58 4.98 -2.25
C ASP A 57 -15.40 6.42 -1.71
N GLY A 58 -14.31 6.68 -0.98
CA GLY A 58 -14.02 7.96 -0.35
C GLY A 58 -14.57 8.13 1.06
N THR A 59 -15.32 7.14 1.58
CA THR A 59 -15.83 7.14 2.95
C THR A 59 -14.67 7.12 3.94
N GLU A 60 -14.65 8.08 4.87
CA GLU A 60 -13.68 8.10 5.97
C GLU A 60 -14.02 7.01 6.98
N PHE A 61 -13.06 6.14 7.29
CA PHE A 61 -13.23 5.11 8.31
C PHE A 61 -12.63 5.50 9.65
N ASP A 62 -11.57 6.33 9.65
CA ASP A 62 -10.97 6.87 10.86
C ASP A 62 -10.07 8.08 10.55
N SER A 63 -9.92 8.97 11.52
CA SER A 63 -9.08 10.16 11.45
C SER A 63 -8.63 10.61 12.83
N SER A 64 -7.34 10.89 12.97
CA SER A 64 -6.77 11.47 14.20
C SER A 64 -7.05 12.96 14.36
N ILE A 65 -7.38 13.68 13.27
CA ILE A 65 -7.48 15.15 13.25
C ILE A 65 -8.60 15.66 14.17
N PRO A 66 -9.83 15.09 14.15
CA PRO A 66 -10.91 15.57 15.03
C PRO A 66 -10.62 15.37 16.52
N ARG A 67 -9.72 14.43 16.86
CA ARG A 67 -9.32 14.12 18.24
C ARG A 67 -8.12 14.95 18.72
N ASP A 68 -7.48 15.69 17.82
CA ASP A 68 -6.26 16.48 18.06
C ASP A 68 -5.17 15.70 18.83
N ARG A 69 -5.07 14.40 18.55
CA ARG A 69 -4.11 13.50 19.19
C ARG A 69 -3.41 12.68 18.12
N PRO A 70 -2.09 12.89 17.91
CA PRO A 70 -1.31 12.05 17.02
C PRO A 70 -1.30 10.59 17.48
N PHE A 71 -1.14 9.69 16.52
CA PHE A 71 -0.92 8.28 16.79
C PHE A 71 0.58 7.99 16.82
N THR A 72 1.03 7.34 17.90
CA THR A 72 2.44 7.01 18.14
C THR A 72 2.67 5.52 17.92
N PHE A 73 3.70 5.18 17.15
CA PHE A 73 4.12 3.79 16.93
C PHE A 73 5.61 3.70 16.58
N THR A 74 6.16 2.49 16.63
CA THR A 74 7.56 2.22 16.24
C THR A 74 7.63 1.71 14.81
N LEU A 75 8.30 2.47 13.93
CA LEU A 75 8.33 2.19 12.49
C LEU A 75 9.05 0.87 12.15
N GLY A 76 8.42 0.06 11.31
CA GLY A 76 9.03 -1.15 10.74
C GLY A 76 9.09 -2.33 11.71
N THR A 77 8.32 -2.28 12.79
CA THR A 77 8.25 -3.34 13.82
C THR A 77 7.00 -4.22 13.68
N GLY A 78 6.11 -3.92 12.73
CA GLY A 78 4.83 -4.61 12.58
C GLY A 78 3.76 -4.17 13.59
N GLN A 79 3.94 -3.04 14.30
CA GLN A 79 2.91 -2.44 15.16
C GLN A 79 1.74 -1.84 14.38
N VAL A 80 1.93 -1.58 13.09
CA VAL A 80 0.94 -1.04 12.16
C VAL A 80 0.88 -1.91 10.91
N ILE A 81 -0.15 -1.70 10.08
CA ILE A 81 -0.28 -2.39 8.79
C ILE A 81 0.98 -2.24 7.93
N LYS A 82 1.32 -3.27 7.14
CA LYS A 82 2.56 -3.32 6.34
C LYS A 82 2.70 -2.12 5.41
N GLY A 83 1.59 -1.59 4.90
CA GLY A 83 1.59 -0.40 4.05
C GLY A 83 2.14 0.86 4.76
N TRP A 84 1.91 1.00 6.07
CA TRP A 84 2.52 2.09 6.86
C TRP A 84 4.00 1.86 7.08
N ASP A 85 4.37 0.65 7.52
CA ASP A 85 5.76 0.28 7.77
C ASP A 85 6.66 0.48 6.54
N GLN A 86 6.13 0.21 5.34
CA GLN A 86 6.82 0.44 4.08
C GLN A 86 6.70 1.89 3.60
N GLY A 87 5.52 2.50 3.74
CA GLY A 87 5.19 3.81 3.15
C GLY A 87 5.79 5.01 3.86
N LEU A 88 6.19 4.84 5.12
CA LEU A 88 6.64 5.92 6.01
C LEU A 88 8.15 5.95 6.22
N LEU A 89 8.92 5.05 5.58
CA LEU A 89 10.38 5.12 5.57
C LEU A 89 10.87 6.38 4.83
N GLY A 90 11.96 6.96 5.32
CA GLY A 90 12.62 8.10 4.67
C GLY A 90 11.79 9.38 4.69
N MET A 91 10.83 9.51 5.61
CA MET A 91 9.96 10.67 5.77
C MET A 91 10.58 11.70 6.70
N CYS A 92 10.31 12.97 6.43
CA CYS A 92 10.76 14.09 7.24
C CYS A 92 9.63 14.58 8.16
N GLU A 93 9.98 15.04 9.37
CA GLU A 93 9.02 15.73 10.23
C GLU A 93 8.44 16.94 9.50
N GLY A 94 7.12 17.10 9.53
CA GLY A 94 6.36 18.10 8.76
C GLY A 94 5.98 17.70 7.33
N GLU A 95 6.48 16.57 6.81
CA GLU A 95 6.11 16.03 5.50
C GLU A 95 4.67 15.50 5.51
N LYS A 96 4.00 15.52 4.35
CA LYS A 96 2.69 14.90 4.15
C LYS A 96 2.75 13.87 3.04
N ARG A 97 2.12 12.71 3.22
CA ARG A 97 2.02 11.63 2.23
C ARG A 97 0.58 11.17 2.04
N LYS A 98 0.30 10.65 0.84
CA LYS A 98 -0.87 9.85 0.49
C LYS A 98 -0.37 8.44 0.21
N LEU A 99 -0.81 7.47 0.98
CA LEU A 99 -0.57 6.05 0.76
C LEU A 99 -1.82 5.44 0.13
N VAL A 100 -1.67 4.76 -1.00
CA VAL A 100 -2.71 3.87 -1.54
C VAL A 100 -2.23 2.45 -1.28
N ILE A 101 -2.87 1.81 -0.30
CA ILE A 101 -2.43 0.55 0.25
C ILE A 101 -3.28 -0.58 -0.35
N PRO A 102 -2.64 -1.54 -1.05
CA PRO A 102 -3.33 -2.72 -1.55
C PRO A 102 -3.73 -3.65 -0.40
N SER A 103 -4.78 -4.43 -0.59
CA SER A 103 -5.35 -5.35 0.41
C SER A 103 -4.32 -6.33 0.98
N GLU A 104 -3.34 -6.75 0.19
CA GLU A 104 -2.27 -7.68 0.56
C GLU A 104 -1.32 -7.13 1.64
N LEU A 105 -1.34 -5.81 1.85
CA LEU A 105 -0.55 -5.12 2.87
C LEU A 105 -1.40 -4.68 4.07
N GLU A 106 -2.66 -5.13 4.13
CA GLU A 106 -3.61 -4.91 5.21
C GLU A 106 -4.19 -6.24 5.70
N GLU A 107 -4.97 -6.20 6.78
CA GLU A 107 -5.66 -7.38 7.31
C GLU A 107 -6.94 -7.71 6.51
N ASP A 108 -7.45 -6.74 5.75
CA ASP A 108 -8.77 -6.80 5.15
C ASP A 108 -8.67 -6.75 3.61
N MET A 109 -9.61 -7.38 2.90
CA MET A 109 -9.63 -7.42 1.42
C MET A 109 -10.05 -6.09 0.74
N VAL A 110 -9.97 -4.96 1.44
CA VAL A 110 -10.42 -3.65 0.95
C VAL A 110 -9.21 -2.72 0.85
N ARG A 111 -8.99 -2.11 -0.32
CA ARG A 111 -7.90 -1.12 -0.44
C ARG A 111 -8.27 0.15 0.29
N ARG A 112 -7.25 0.78 0.86
CA ARG A 112 -7.41 2.04 1.58
C ARG A 112 -6.52 3.11 1.02
N THR A 113 -7.01 4.34 1.12
CA THR A 113 -6.22 5.53 0.91
C THR A 113 -6.03 6.22 2.24
N ILE A 114 -4.78 6.44 2.63
CA ILE A 114 -4.46 7.07 3.91
C ILE A 114 -3.63 8.33 3.64
N PHE A 115 -4.10 9.46 4.16
CA PHE A 115 -3.38 10.72 4.16
C PHE A 115 -2.69 10.87 5.51
N ILE A 116 -1.38 11.09 5.52
CA ILE A 116 -0.56 11.07 6.73
C ILE A 116 0.33 12.30 6.78
N THR A 117 0.50 12.87 7.97
CA THR A 117 1.41 13.98 8.28
C THR A 117 2.33 13.54 9.42
N TYR A 118 3.64 13.68 9.23
CA TYR A 118 4.61 13.47 10.30
C TYR A 118 4.67 14.74 11.15
N VAL A 119 4.38 14.61 12.44
CA VAL A 119 4.49 15.66 13.47
C VAL A 119 5.44 15.29 14.60
#